data_AF-A0AA51P8H5-F1
#
_entry.id   AF-A0AA51P8H5-F1
#
_cell.length_a   1.000
_cell.length_b   1.000
_cell.length_c   1.000
_cell.angle_alpha   90.00
_cell.angle_beta   90.00
_cell.angle_gamma   90.00
#
_symmetry.space_group_name_H-M   'P 1'
#
loop_
_entity.id
_entity.type
_entity.pdbx_description
1 polymer ?
#
loop_
_entity_poly.entity_id
_entity_poly.type
_entity_poly.pdbx_seq_one_letter_code
_entity_poly.pdbx_strand_id
1 'polypeptide(L)' 'FRMKIFAENKHKIAKHNQMYEKGKVGFKLGLNKYSDMLHHEFVHTMNGF' A
#
# COMPACT_ATOMS: atom_id res chain seq x y z
N PHE A 1 -14.82 6.01 -7.29
CA PHE A 1 -14.39 5.26 -6.08
C PHE A 1 -12.91 4.85 -6.08
N ARG A 2 -12.29 4.51 -7.22
CA ARG A 2 -10.86 4.15 -7.33
C ARG A 2 -9.86 5.21 -6.82
N MET A 3 -10.14 6.50 -7.05
CA MET A 3 -9.25 7.58 -6.57
C MET A 3 -9.14 7.67 -5.04
N LYS A 4 -10.19 7.30 -4.30
CA LYS A 4 -10.18 7.30 -2.84
C LYS A 4 -9.25 6.20 -2.30
N ILE A 5 -9.29 5.02 -2.91
CA ILE A 5 -8.44 3.88 -2.57
C ILE A 5 -6.96 4.23 -2.80
N PHE A 6 -6.66 4.87 -3.92
CA PHE A 6 -5.31 5.35 -4.22
C PHE A 6 -4.80 6.35 -3.18
N ALA A 7 -5.64 7.30 -2.76
CA ALA A 7 -5.28 8.27 -1.73
C ALA A 7 -5.00 7.61 -0.37
N GLU A 8 -5.82 6.64 0.04
CA GLU A 8 -5.63 5.87 1.27
C GLU A 8 -4.34 5.04 1.24
N ASN A 9 -4.06 4.35 0.13
CA ASN A 9 -2.83 3.57 -0.04
C ASN A 9 -1.59 4.47 -0.08
N LYS A 10 -1.65 5.61 -0.77
CA LYS A 10 -0.56 6.60 -0.76
C LYS A 10 -0.28 7.12 0.64
N HIS A 11 -1.31 7.39 1.44
CA HIS A 11 -1.15 7.84 2.82
C HIS A 11 -0.48 6.76 3.70
N LYS A 12 -0.89 5.49 3.55
CA LYS A 12 -0.25 4.36 4.25
C LYS A 12 1.23 4.24 3.90
N ILE A 13 1.57 4.34 2.62
CA ILE A 13 2.96 4.29 2.14
C ILE A 13 3.78 5.43 2.74
N ALA A 14 3.24 6.66 2.75
CA ALA A 14 3.92 7.81 3.36
C ALA A 14 4.19 7.60 4.85
N LYS A 15 3.20 7.10 5.60
CA LYS A 15 3.35 6.79 7.03
C LYS A 15 4.39 5.70 7.27
N HIS A 16 4.43 4.68 6.43
CA HIS A 16 5.44 3.63 6.51
C HIS A 16 6.85 4.16 6.20
N ASN A 17 7.00 4.99 5.17
CA ASN A 17 8.29 5.57 4.80
C ASN A 17 8.80 6.55 5.88
N GLN A 18 7.93 7.28 6.58
CA GLN A 18 8.32 8.04 7.77
C GLN A 18 8.84 7.14 8.90
N MET A 19 8.27 5.94 9.08
CA MET A 19 8.78 4.97 10.05
C MET A 19 10.13 4.38 9.61
N TYR A 20 10.34 4.20 8.31
CA TYR A 20 11.62 3.76 7.75
C TYR A 20 12.71 4.79 8.02
N GLU A 21 12.44 6.07 7.79
CA GLU A 21 13.39 7.16 8.08
C GLU A 21 13.75 7.25 9.56
N LYS A 22 12.83 6.85 10.45
CA LYS A 22 13.07 6.73 11.89
C LYS A 22 13.77 5.43 12.31
N GLY A 23 14.14 4.57 11.36
CA GLY A 23 14.80 3.28 11.63
C GLY A 23 13.90 2.22 12.28
N LYS A 24 12.57 2.41 12.27
CA LYS A 24 11.62 1.46 12.91
C LYS A 24 11.22 0.30 12.00
N VAL A 25 11.40 0.44 10.70
CA VAL A 25 11.13 -0.60 9.70
C VAL A 25 12.31 -0.68 8.73
N GLY A 26 12.64 -1.88 8.26
CA GLY A 26 13.82 -2.14 7.43
C GLY A 26 13.64 -1.97 5.92
N PHE A 27 12.45 -1.59 5.46
CA PHE A 27 12.15 -1.44 4.02
C PHE A 27 11.32 -0.18 3.73
N LYS A 28 11.39 0.32 2.50
CA LYS A 28 10.52 1.39 1.99
C LYS A 28 9.38 0.80 1.17
N LEU A 29 8.22 1.42 1.24
CA LEU A 29 7.09 1.11 0.36
C LEU A 29 7.04 2.13 -0.77
N GLY A 30 6.62 1.67 -1.96
CA GLY A 30 6.46 2.49 -3.15
C GLY A 30 5.08 2.29 -3.77
N LEU A 31 4.63 3.29 -4.53
CA LEU A 31 3.43 3.15 -5.34
C LEU A 31 3.70 2.17 -6.48
N ASN A 32 2.80 1.23 -6.67
CA ASN A 32 2.85 0.22 -7.73
C ASN A 32 1.49 0.06 -8.41
N LYS A 33 1.37 -0.86 -9.37
CA LYS A 33 0.12 -1.17 -10.08
C LYS A 33 -1.02 -1.71 -9.20
N TYR A 34 -0.76 -1.99 -7.93
CA TYR A 34 -1.74 -2.45 -6.95
C TYR A 34 -2.23 -1.32 -6.03
N SER A 35 -1.78 -0.08 -6.28
CA SER A 35 -2.09 1.07 -5.40
C SER A 35 -3.56 1.47 -5.42
N ASP A 36 -4.33 1.05 -6.42
CA ASP A 36 -5.75 1.33 -6.60
C ASP A 36 -6.64 0.09 -6.34
N MET A 37 -6.04 -1.01 -5.89
CA MET A 37 -6.76 -2.23 -5.51
C MET A 37 -7.22 -2.17 -4.05
N LEU A 38 -8.45 -2.64 -3.83
CA LEU A 38 -8.97 -2.92 -2.49
C LEU A 38 -8.31 -4.17 -1.92
N HIS A 39 -8.30 -4.27 -0.59
CA HIS A 39 -7.70 -5.41 0.11
C HIS A 39 -8.30 -6.75 -0.36
N HIS A 40 -9.62 -6.83 -0.54
CA HIS A 40 -10.27 -8.05 -1.03
C HIS A 40 -9.92 -8.38 -2.50
N GLU A 41 -9.71 -7.37 -3.35
CA GLU A 41 -9.25 -7.57 -4.73
C GLU A 41 -7.81 -8.09 -4.76
N PHE A 42 -6.96 -7.54 -3.90
CA PHE A 42 -5.57 -7.98 -3.75
C PHE A 42 -5.51 -9.43 -3.27
N VAL A 43 -6.29 -9.78 -2.25
CA VAL A 43 -6.39 -11.14 -1.72
C VAL A 43 -6.90 -12.10 -2.79
N HIS A 44 -7.95 -11.76 -3.56
CA HIS A 44 -8.41 -12.62 -4.64
C HIS A 44 -7.39 -12.80 -5.78
N THR A 45 -6.57 -11.80 -6.05
CA THR A 45 -5.59 -11.83 -7.15
C THR A 45 -4.30 -12.55 -6.75
N MET A 46 -3.88 -12.45 -5.49
CA MET A 46 -2.62 -12.99 -4.99
C MET A 46 -2.75 -14.30 -4.19
N ASN A 47 -3.87 -14.50 -3.49
CA ASN A 47 -4.23 -15.75 -2.81
C ASN A 47 -5.32 -16.46 -3.61
N GLY A 48 -5.07 -16.67 -4.90
CA GLY A 48 -5.95 -17.52 -5.70
C GLY A 48 -6.04 -18.89 -5.04
N PHE A 49 -7.23 -19.21 -4.52
CA PHE A 49 -7.70 -20.49 -3.94
C PHE A 49 -6.64 -21.42 -3.32
#